data_AF-A0A7S7PXL7-F1
#
_entry.id   AF-A0A7S7PXL7-F1
#
_cell.length_a   1.000
_cell.length_b   1.000
_cell.length_c   1.000
_cell.angle_alpha   90.00
_cell.angle_beta   90.00
_cell.angle_gamma   90.00
#
_symmetry.space_group_name_H-M   'P 1'
#
loop_
_entity.id
_entity.type
_entity.pdbx_description
1 polymer ?
#
loop_
_entity_poly.entity_id
_entity_poly.type
_entity_poly.pdbx_seq_one_letter_code
_entity_poly.pdbx_strand_id
1 'polypeptide(L)' 'MTCPYCRSGIAEGALVCASCGRDVAVPATLSAERDDLLRKREELRDELRRARDEVEAIMRRRKSR' A
#
# COMPACT_ATOMS: atom_id res chain seq x y z
N MET A 1 20.70 -0.97 4.62
CA MET A 1 19.66 -0.23 3.85
C MET A 1 20.18 1.17 3.51
N THR A 2 19.51 1.94 2.64
CA THR A 2 19.98 3.29 2.26
C THR A 2 19.08 4.35 2.91
N CYS A 3 19.68 5.41 3.44
CA CYS A 3 18.92 6.51 4.03
C CYS A 3 18.09 7.22 2.96
N PRO A 4 16.76 7.34 3.13
CA PRO A 4 15.91 7.98 2.13
C PRO A 4 16.18 9.49 2.00
N TYR A 5 16.81 10.10 3.01
CA TYR A 5 17.05 11.55 3.06
C TYR A 5 18.39 11.96 2.45
N CYS A 6 19.48 11.27 2.81
CA CYS A 6 20.84 11.65 2.39
C CYS A 6 21.54 10.60 1.53
N ARG A 7 20.89 9.46 1.27
CA ARG A 7 21.41 8.34 0.48
C ARG A 7 22.68 7.66 1.01
N SER A 8 23.08 7.96 2.25
CA SER A 8 24.17 7.25 2.92
C SER A 8 23.74 5.84 3.33
N GLY A 9 24.72 4.93 3.46
CA GLY A 9 24.47 3.59 3.96
C GLY A 9 24.01 3.62 5.41
N ILE A 10 23.01 2.78 5.73
CA ILE A 10 22.50 2.57 7.09
C ILE A 10 22.84 1.14 7.49
N ALA A 11 23.53 1.02 8.62
CA ALA A 11 23.76 -0.23 9.31
C ALA A 11 22.44 -0.95 9.64
N GLU A 12 22.49 -2.27 9.67
CA GLU A 12 21.33 -3.10 10.02
C GLU A 12 20.84 -2.77 11.44
N GLY A 13 19.53 -2.65 11.61
CA GLY A 13 18.90 -2.31 12.90
C GLY A 13 19.06 -0.85 13.36
N ALA A 14 19.77 0.02 12.63
CA ALA A 14 19.93 1.41 13.05
C ALA A 14 18.61 2.19 12.91
N LEU A 15 18.21 2.87 13.99
CA LEU A 15 16.98 3.67 14.03
C LEU A 15 17.19 5.09 13.48
N VAL A 16 18.43 5.57 13.48
CA VAL A 16 18.84 6.92 13.07
C VAL A 16 19.98 6.82 12.07
N CYS A 17 19.98 7.67 11.04
CA CYS A 17 21.09 7.77 10.10
C CYS A 17 22.29 8.49 10.74
N ALA A 18 23.44 7.82 10.83
CA ALA A 18 24.66 8.42 11.37
C ALA A 18 25.18 9.63 10.57
N SER A 19 24.86 9.71 9.27
CA SER A 19 25.36 10.78 8.40
C SER A 19 24.52 12.07 8.43
N CYS A 20 23.19 11.96 8.60
CA CYS A 20 22.30 13.13 8.55
C CYS A 20 21.43 13.32 9.80
N GLY A 21 21.54 12.44 10.79
CA GLY A 21 20.87 12.55 12.09
C GLY A 21 19.35 12.35 12.07
N ARG A 22 18.76 11.93 10.95
CA ARG A 22 17.31 11.70 10.84
C ARG A 22 16.94 10.29 11.25
N ASP A 23 15.78 10.16 11.89
CA ASP A 23 15.13 8.87 12.13
C ASP A 23 14.83 8.19 10.79
N VAL A 24 15.17 6.91 10.73
CA VAL A 24 15.03 6.04 9.54
C VAL A 24 14.33 4.73 9.87
N ALA A 25 14.09 4.45 11.15
CA ALA A 25 13.19 3.39 11.57
C ALA A 25 11.74 3.78 11.33
N VAL A 26 11.00 2.85 10.74
CA VAL A 26 9.54 2.94 10.67
C VAL A 26 8.98 2.22 11.90
N PRO A 27 8.24 2.92 12.78
CA PRO A 27 7.56 2.29 13.91
C PRO A 27 6.73 1.07 13.49
N ALA A 28 6.75 0.01 14.31
CA ALA A 28 6.01 -1.22 14.03
C ALA A 28 4.50 -0.97 13.88
N THR A 29 3.95 -0.02 14.64
CA THR A 29 2.55 0.41 14.54
C THR A 29 2.20 0.97 13.17
N LEU A 30 3.05 1.82 12.59
CA LEU A 30 2.86 2.37 11.24
C LEU A 30 3.02 1.30 10.15
N SER A 31 3.92 0.33 10.36
CA SER A 31 4.04 -0.81 9.44
C SER A 31 2.77 -1.67 9.45
N ALA A 32 2.23 -1.97 10.63
CA ALA A 32 0.97 -2.70 10.78
C ALA A 32 -0.22 -1.95 10.17
N GLU A 33 -0.32 -0.63 10.41
CA GLU A 33 -1.37 0.20 9.81
C GLU A 33 -1.29 0.22 8.28
N ARG A 34 -0.09 0.35 7.71
CA ARG A 34 0.12 0.24 6.26
C ARG A 34 -0.38 -1.11 5.74
N ASP A 35 -0.03 -2.19 6.41
CA ASP A 35 -0.38 -3.54 5.97
C ASP A 35 -1.92 -3.75 6.04
N ASP A 36 -2.58 -3.20 7.05
CA ASP A 36 -4.05 -3.16 7.15
C ASP A 36 -4.69 -2.35 6.02
N LEU A 37 -4.14 -1.19 5.70
CA LEU A 37 -4.62 -0.35 4.59
C LEU A 37 -4.43 -1.05 3.24
N LEU A 38 -3.33 -1.77 3.04
CA LEU A 38 -3.10 -2.57 1.84
C LEU A 38 -4.16 -3.67 1.71
N ARG A 39 -4.50 -4.38 2.79
CA ARG A 39 -5.57 -5.40 2.77
C ARG A 39 -6.92 -4.80 2.40
N LYS A 40 -7.35 -3.72 3.08
CA LYS A 40 -8.60 -3.02 2.79
C LYS A 40 -8.68 -2.55 1.33
N ARG A 41 -7.57 -2.06 0.79
CA ARG A 41 -7.50 -1.62 -0.62
C ARG A 41 -7.75 -2.77 -1.58
N GLU A 42 -7.17 -3.94 -1.34
CA GLU A 42 -7.40 -5.10 -2.21
C GLU A 42 -8.84 -5.60 -2.11
N GLU A 43 -9.42 -5.64 -0.92
CA GLU A 43 -10.83 -5.99 -0.72
C GLU A 43 -11.77 -5.06 -1.52
N LEU A 44 -11.55 -3.75 -1.44
CA LEU A 44 -12.31 -2.75 -2.19
C LEU A 44 -12.13 -2.86 -3.70
N ARG A 45 -10.92 -3.21 -4.17
CA ARG A 45 -10.66 -3.43 -5.60
C ARG A 45 -11.43 -4.64 -6.12
N ASP A 46 -11.49 -5.72 -5.34
CA ASP A 46 -12.25 -6.92 -5.68
C ASP A 46 -13.75 -6.65 -5.70
N GLU A 47 -14.27 -5.91 -4.73
CA GLU A 47 -15.67 -5.49 -4.71
C GLU A 47 -16.02 -4.63 -5.92
N LEU A 48 -15.19 -3.64 -6.24
CA LEU A 48 -15.39 -2.77 -7.40
C LEU A 48 -15.38 -3.57 -8.71
N ARG A 49 -14.49 -4.56 -8.83
CA ARG A 49 -14.46 -5.45 -10.00
C ARG A 49 -15.77 -6.22 -10.15
N ARG A 50 -16.24 -6.86 -9.08
CA ARG A 50 -17.53 -7.59 -9.07
C ARG A 50 -18.70 -6.68 -9.47
N ALA A 51 -18.79 -5.50 -8.87
CA ALA A 51 -19.86 -4.55 -9.18
C ALA A 51 -19.84 -4.11 -10.66
N ARG A 52 -18.66 -3.91 -11.24
CA ARG A 52 -18.52 -3.57 -12.67
C ARG A 52 -18.99 -4.72 -13.56
N ASP A 53 -18.59 -5.95 -13.26
CA ASP A 53 -18.98 -7.14 -14.01
C ASP A 53 -20.51 -7.34 -13.97
N GLU A 54 -21.14 -7.12 -12.81
CA GLU A 54 -22.59 -7.18 -12.65
C GLU A 54 -23.32 -6.13 -13.48
N VAL A 55 -22.86 -4.88 -13.44
CA VAL A 55 -23.40 -3.78 -14.26
C VAL A 55 -23.28 -4.11 -15.75
N GLU A 56 -22.12 -4.61 -16.17
CA GLU A 56 -21.91 -5.00 -17.57
C GLU A 56 -22.86 -6.13 -17.98
N ALA A 57 -23.05 -7.14 -17.14
CA ALA A 57 -24.00 -8.23 -17.41
C ALA A 57 -25.44 -7.71 -17.56
N ILE A 58 -25.86 -6.78 -16.70
CA ILE A 58 -27.18 -6.13 -16.79
C ILE A 58 -27.32 -5.36 -18.11
N MET A 59 -26.31 -4.58 -18.47
CA MET A 59 -26.31 -3.78 -19.71
C MET A 59 -26.36 -4.67 -20.96
N ARG A 60 -25.58 -5.76 -21.00
CA ARG A 60 -25.62 -6.74 -22.09
C ARG A 60 -27.00 -7.37 -22.24
N ARG A 61 -27.63 -7.81 -21.13
CA ARG A 61 -29.00 -8.36 -21.14
C ARG A 61 -30.05 -7.37 -21.68
N ARG A 62 -29.93 -6.09 -21.35
CA ARG A 62 -30.83 -5.04 -21.86
C ARG A 62 -30.67 -4.81 -23.37
N LYS A 63 -29.45 -4.89 -23.90
CA LYS A 63 -29.17 -4.69 -25.33
C LYS A 63 -29.63 -5.87 -26.21
N SER A 64 -29.75 -7.07 -25.63
CA SER A 64 -30.20 -8.28 -26.34
C SER A 64 -31.72 -8.50 -26.34
N ARG A 65 -32.49 -7.62 -25.68
CA ARG A 65 -33.95 -7.57 -25.72
C ARG A 65 -34.41 -6.48 -26.68
#